data_AF-A0A5C9CF33-F1
#
_entry.id   AF-A0A5C9CF33-F1
#
_cell.length_a   1.000
_cell.length_b   1.000
_cell.length_c   1.000
_cell.angle_alpha   90.00
_cell.angle_beta   90.00
_cell.angle_gamma   90.00
#
_symmetry.space_group_name_H-M   'P 1'
#
loop_
_entity.id
_entity.type
_entity.pdbx_description
1 polymer ?
#
loop_
_entity_poly.entity_id
_entity_poly.type
_entity_poly.pdbx_seq_one_letter_code
_entity_poly.pdbx_strand_id
1 'polypeptide(L)'
;MRRINIGLAYDKKCPEHGTLGILPCAWPGCRNGLDDHEFEEKSLIEGSKPRIWKRREWKSPLGGQYYSWEGNELPNWFHAPQTFWNEARRLQLVPASYPDTIYHYTSIEGFLGIVRTRSVWMTDFSYLNDRREVRYGLDLLLEVVNAMHSTATRGDVQCLLSAWRDKLAASSNRVCITSFSGEDDSLSQWRAYGPIAIGFPVHPLALHVDQGRLQPVEYELATQKKLVQIYVQHLVSAFEADMDENRLDRISDVYHKSDRLLELAVFFKDPAFRSENEYRLVYIDYPDVLNSFGVESPPRSFRVARGRIVPYVPSTEVLKSEHRSFPLEISEVVLGPESDELLEQGVREFLHENGLPDVEVR
;
A
#
# COMPACT_ATOMS: atom_id res chain seq x y z
N MET A 1 28.65 6.47 15.44
CA MET A 1 27.24 6.37 15.04
C MET A 1 26.52 7.67 15.36
N ARG A 2 25.97 8.35 14.33
CA ARG A 2 25.23 9.61 14.49
C ARG A 2 23.85 9.34 15.11
N ARG A 3 23.39 10.21 16.02
CA ARG A 3 22.04 10.12 16.61
C ARG A 3 21.07 11.07 15.92
N ILE A 4 19.89 10.59 15.52
CA ILE A 4 18.89 11.35 14.77
C ILE A 4 17.52 11.19 15.42
N ASN A 5 16.74 12.28 15.48
CA ASN A 5 15.35 12.23 15.92
C ASN A 5 14.43 12.25 14.68
N ILE A 6 13.74 11.15 14.42
CA ILE A 6 12.84 10.99 13.26
C ILE A 6 11.42 11.52 13.57
N GLY A 7 11.05 11.62 14.85
CA GLY A 7 9.68 11.87 15.34
C GLY A 7 9.11 13.27 15.18
N LEU A 8 9.93 14.26 14.78
CA LEU A 8 9.53 15.65 14.60
C LEU A 8 9.89 16.09 13.18
N ALA A 9 8.89 16.07 12.28
CA ALA A 9 8.92 16.77 10.99
C ALA A 9 10.07 16.44 10.03
N TYR A 10 10.53 15.20 9.96
CA TYR A 10 11.42 14.76 8.87
C TYR A 10 10.61 14.33 7.65
N ASP A 11 10.03 15.27 6.90
CA ASP A 11 9.50 15.00 5.56
C ASP A 11 10.63 15.10 4.52
N LYS A 12 11.67 14.28 4.68
CA LYS A 12 12.81 14.24 3.73
C LYS A 12 12.45 13.40 2.52
N LYS A 13 11.52 13.90 1.72
CA LYS A 13 11.31 13.43 0.36
C LYS A 13 12.61 13.59 -0.43
N CYS A 14 13.01 12.56 -1.15
CA CYS A 14 14.12 12.63 -2.10
C CYS A 14 13.59 12.27 -3.49
N PRO A 15 13.18 13.26 -4.30
CA PRO A 15 12.70 13.01 -5.66
C PRO A 15 13.72 12.28 -6.53
N GLU A 16 15.01 12.64 -6.39
CA GLU A 16 16.13 12.06 -7.14
C GLU A 16 16.27 10.54 -6.95
N HIS A 17 16.08 10.07 -5.71
CA HIS A 17 16.23 8.66 -5.36
C HIS A 17 14.89 7.98 -5.06
N GLY A 18 13.78 8.60 -5.45
CA GLY A 18 12.45 8.10 -5.17
C GLY A 18 12.23 7.80 -3.68
N THR A 19 12.79 8.54 -2.74
CA THR A 19 12.51 8.30 -1.30
C THR A 19 11.27 9.09 -0.87
N LEU A 20 10.25 8.41 -0.37
CA LEU A 20 9.14 9.01 0.39
C LEU A 20 9.12 8.36 1.77
N GLY A 21 8.90 9.17 2.82
CA GLY A 21 8.84 8.69 4.21
C GLY A 21 9.68 9.52 5.17
N ILE A 22 9.75 9.03 6.40
CA ILE A 22 10.35 9.74 7.55
C ILE A 22 11.86 9.53 7.67
N LEU A 23 12.40 8.49 7.03
CA LEU A 23 13.83 8.20 7.06
C LEU A 23 14.58 9.07 6.04
N PRO A 24 15.81 9.52 6.37
CA PRO A 24 16.66 10.21 5.40
C PRO A 24 16.96 9.31 4.20
N CYS A 25 17.28 9.91 3.05
CA CYS A 25 17.67 9.13 1.87
C CYS A 25 18.88 8.22 2.16
N ALA A 26 18.80 6.96 1.77
CA ALA A 26 19.86 5.98 2.00
C ALA A 26 21.04 6.09 1.02
N TRP A 27 20.89 6.86 -0.06
CA TRP A 27 21.94 7.03 -1.08
C TRP A 27 23.16 7.77 -0.54
N PRO A 28 24.38 7.21 -0.67
CA PRO A 28 25.62 7.88 -0.29
C PRO A 28 25.78 9.23 -1.00
N GLY A 29 26.16 10.28 -0.26
CA GLY A 29 26.37 11.63 -0.82
C GLY A 29 25.09 12.39 -1.20
N CYS A 30 23.90 11.83 -0.94
CA CYS A 30 22.66 12.53 -1.23
C CYS A 30 22.44 13.70 -0.25
N ARG A 31 22.11 14.88 -0.78
CA ARG A 31 21.74 16.08 0.02
C ARG A 31 20.57 15.87 0.98
N ASN A 32 19.66 14.94 0.63
CA ASN A 32 18.50 14.57 1.46
C ASN A 32 18.78 13.35 2.35
N GLY A 33 20.01 12.83 2.32
CA GLY A 33 20.44 11.64 3.05
C GLY A 33 21.36 11.93 4.23
N LEU A 34 22.13 10.90 4.56
CA LEU A 34 23.23 10.92 5.52
C LEU A 34 24.44 10.30 4.84
N ASP A 35 25.64 10.80 5.12
CA ASP A 35 26.88 10.17 4.64
C ASP A 35 27.25 8.94 5.46
N ASP A 36 26.95 8.96 6.77
CA ASP A 36 27.19 7.85 7.70
C ASP A 36 26.59 6.52 7.19
N HIS A 37 27.31 5.41 7.30
CA HIS A 37 26.80 4.08 6.93
C HIS A 37 25.76 3.53 7.92
N GLU A 38 25.68 4.10 9.12
CA GLU A 38 24.72 3.72 10.15
C GLU A 38 24.38 4.92 11.04
N PHE A 39 23.16 4.92 11.56
CA PHE A 39 22.71 5.92 12.52
C PHE A 39 21.81 5.30 13.59
N GLU A 40 21.75 5.97 14.73
CA GLU A 40 20.91 5.61 15.87
C GLU A 40 19.67 6.52 15.85
N GLU A 41 18.49 5.92 15.77
CA GLU A 41 17.23 6.62 15.98
C GLU A 41 17.00 6.84 17.47
N LYS A 42 16.89 8.11 17.86
CA LYS A 42 16.48 8.48 19.22
C LYS A 42 15.02 8.09 19.41
N SER A 43 14.77 7.18 20.34
CA SER A 43 13.40 6.90 20.72
C SER A 43 12.76 8.09 21.42
N LEU A 44 11.49 8.35 21.10
CA LEU A 44 10.65 9.33 21.79
C LEU A 44 10.15 8.79 23.14
N ILE A 45 10.27 7.48 23.37
CA ILE A 45 9.78 6.81 24.58
C ILE A 45 10.96 6.55 25.51
N GLU A 46 10.93 7.22 26.67
CA GLU A 46 11.94 7.06 27.72
C GLU A 46 12.02 5.60 28.19
N GLY A 47 13.22 5.00 28.13
CA GLY A 47 13.46 3.60 28.52
C GLY A 47 13.40 2.55 27.40
N SER A 48 13.00 2.92 26.17
CA SER A 48 13.06 2.01 25.03
C SER A 48 14.47 1.93 24.41
N LYS A 49 14.82 0.76 23.86
CA LYS A 49 16.13 0.56 23.22
C LYS A 49 16.24 1.43 21.97
N PRO A 50 17.40 2.05 21.70
CA PRO A 50 17.61 2.79 20.47
C PRO A 50 17.56 1.84 19.26
N ARG A 51 16.87 2.27 18.21
CA ARG A 51 16.87 1.55 16.93
C ARG A 51 18.09 1.95 16.13
N ILE A 52 18.79 0.95 15.59
CA ILE A 52 19.99 1.17 14.78
C ILE A 52 19.61 0.89 13.33
N TRP A 53 19.87 1.86 12.48
CA TRP A 53 19.65 1.78 11.04
C TRP A 53 20.99 1.63 10.33
N LYS A 54 21.12 0.60 9.49
CA LYS A 54 22.31 0.36 8.67
C LYS A 54 21.96 0.50 7.19
N ARG A 55 22.84 1.14 6.43
CA ARG A 55 22.67 1.28 4.99
C ARG A 55 22.94 -0.07 4.32
N ARG A 56 22.02 -0.56 3.50
CA ARG A 56 22.26 -1.68 2.60
C ARG A 56 22.25 -1.23 1.15
N GLU A 57 23.16 -1.81 0.38
CA GLU A 57 23.19 -1.75 -1.06
C GLU A 57 22.50 -2.99 -1.66
N TRP A 58 21.71 -2.75 -2.70
CA TRP A 58 21.02 -3.77 -3.47
C TRP A 58 21.32 -3.62 -4.95
N LYS A 59 21.14 -4.70 -5.71
CA LYS A 59 21.30 -4.70 -7.17
C LYS A 59 19.93 -4.71 -7.85
N SER A 60 19.74 -3.80 -8.80
CA SER A 60 18.51 -3.75 -9.59
C SER A 60 18.61 -4.73 -10.76
N PRO A 61 17.58 -5.52 -11.05
CA PRO A 61 17.57 -6.39 -12.24
C PRO A 61 17.53 -5.57 -13.55
N LEU A 62 17.23 -4.27 -13.48
CA LEU A 62 17.27 -3.36 -14.62
C LEU A 62 18.61 -2.61 -14.76
N GLY A 63 19.61 -2.96 -13.92
CA GLY A 63 20.93 -2.36 -13.92
C GLY A 63 21.14 -1.30 -12.83
N GLY A 64 22.37 -1.21 -12.34
CA GLY A 64 22.76 -0.31 -11.27
C GLY A 64 22.42 -0.84 -9.87
N GLN A 65 22.51 0.06 -8.90
CA GLN A 65 22.33 -0.22 -7.49
C GLN A 65 21.31 0.73 -6.86
N TYR A 66 20.70 0.30 -5.76
CA TYR A 66 19.82 1.12 -4.94
C TYR A 66 20.08 0.84 -3.47
N TYR A 67 19.65 1.75 -2.61
CA TYR A 67 19.98 1.73 -1.19
C TYR A 67 18.73 1.79 -0.33
N SER A 68 18.76 1.08 0.81
CA SER A 68 17.77 1.20 1.87
C SER A 68 18.45 1.35 3.23
N TRP A 69 17.65 1.74 4.21
CA TRP A 69 18.00 1.61 5.63
C TRP A 69 17.34 0.36 6.19
N GLU A 70 18.10 -0.39 6.97
CA GLU A 70 17.61 -1.60 7.63
C GLU A 70 17.72 -1.46 9.12
N GLY A 71 16.60 -1.68 9.81
CA GLY A 71 16.57 -1.75 11.25
C GLY A 71 17.25 -3.01 11.76
N ASN A 72 17.84 -2.95 12.94
CA ASN A 72 18.46 -4.08 13.62
C ASN A 72 17.47 -5.07 14.26
N GLU A 73 16.17 -4.74 14.32
CA GLU A 73 15.17 -5.53 15.05
C GLU A 73 14.32 -6.44 14.15
N LEU A 74 13.98 -5.97 12.95
CA LEU A 74 13.04 -6.62 12.06
C LEU A 74 13.76 -7.08 10.78
N PRO A 75 13.44 -8.26 10.22
CA PRO A 75 13.91 -8.70 8.92
C PRO A 75 13.63 -7.70 7.80
N ASN A 76 14.43 -7.76 6.73
CA ASN A 76 14.23 -6.96 5.53
C ASN A 76 12.86 -7.16 4.89
N TRP A 77 12.21 -8.30 5.15
CA TRP A 77 10.84 -8.60 4.75
C TRP A 77 9.84 -7.47 5.10
N PHE A 78 10.01 -6.81 6.25
CA PHE A 78 9.14 -5.71 6.68
C PHE A 78 9.34 -4.42 5.88
N HIS A 79 10.55 -4.21 5.36
CA HIS A 79 10.93 -3.01 4.62
C HIS A 79 10.93 -3.22 3.10
N ALA A 80 10.78 -4.46 2.63
CA ALA A 80 10.86 -4.82 1.23
C ALA A 80 9.88 -4.02 0.33
N PRO A 81 8.59 -3.84 0.69
CA PRO A 81 7.69 -3.03 -0.13
C PRO A 81 8.15 -1.57 -0.23
N GLN A 82 8.52 -0.94 0.88
CA GLN A 82 8.97 0.47 0.86
C GLN A 82 10.22 0.64 0.01
N THR A 83 11.17 -0.29 0.13
CA THR A 83 12.41 -0.29 -0.65
C THR A 83 12.12 -0.45 -2.14
N PHE A 84 11.24 -1.38 -2.49
CA PHE A 84 10.77 -1.57 -3.86
C PHE A 84 10.09 -0.32 -4.44
N TRP A 85 9.12 0.26 -3.73
CA TRP A 85 8.41 1.45 -4.23
C TRP A 85 9.32 2.66 -4.35
N ASN A 86 10.38 2.75 -3.52
CA ASN A 86 11.41 3.77 -3.69
C ASN A 86 12.19 3.56 -5.00
N GLU A 87 12.62 2.33 -5.28
CA GLU A 87 13.35 1.99 -6.49
C GLU A 87 12.48 2.17 -7.76
N ALA A 88 11.21 1.75 -7.72
CA ALA A 88 10.27 1.96 -8.80
C ALA A 88 10.10 3.45 -9.14
N ARG A 89 10.02 4.32 -8.12
CA ARG A 89 9.95 5.79 -8.32
C ARG A 89 11.26 6.36 -8.85
N ARG A 90 12.42 5.92 -8.35
CA ARG A 90 13.73 6.35 -8.86
C ARG A 90 13.89 6.04 -10.35
N LEU A 91 13.41 4.88 -10.77
CA LEU A 91 13.42 4.43 -12.17
C LEU A 91 12.28 5.02 -13.01
N GLN A 92 11.47 5.93 -12.46
CA GLN A 92 10.33 6.57 -13.13
C GLN A 92 9.31 5.56 -13.70
N LEU A 93 9.19 4.39 -13.06
CA LEU A 93 8.21 3.37 -13.43
C LEU A 93 6.84 3.65 -12.80
N VAL A 94 6.79 4.53 -11.81
CA VAL A 94 5.55 4.95 -11.14
C VAL A 94 5.63 6.46 -10.85
N PRO A 95 4.51 7.16 -10.70
CA PRO A 95 4.49 8.61 -10.51
C PRO A 95 5.35 9.09 -9.33
N ALA A 96 6.05 10.22 -9.54
CA ALA A 96 6.86 10.86 -8.52
C ALA A 96 6.03 11.68 -7.51
N SER A 97 4.81 12.05 -7.90
CA SER A 97 3.84 12.80 -7.09
C SER A 97 2.45 12.19 -7.24
N TYR A 98 1.60 12.51 -6.27
CA TYR A 98 0.19 12.14 -6.26
C TYR A 98 -0.64 13.39 -6.55
N PRO A 99 -1.89 13.24 -7.04
CA PRO A 99 -2.85 14.34 -7.01
C PRO A 99 -3.10 14.77 -5.56
N ASP A 100 -3.57 16.00 -5.37
CA ASP A 100 -3.91 16.50 -4.02
C ASP A 100 -5.13 15.77 -3.45
N THR A 101 -6.11 15.47 -4.32
CA THR A 101 -7.38 14.80 -3.98
C THR A 101 -7.61 13.59 -4.90
N ILE A 102 -8.19 12.53 -4.35
CA ILE A 102 -8.71 11.37 -5.11
C ILE A 102 -10.16 11.08 -4.71
N TYR A 103 -10.93 10.47 -5.60
CA TYR A 103 -12.38 10.40 -5.50
C TYR A 103 -12.89 8.96 -5.33
N HIS A 104 -13.73 8.73 -4.33
CA HIS A 104 -14.46 7.46 -4.20
C HIS A 104 -15.88 7.62 -4.73
N TYR A 105 -16.17 7.00 -5.87
CA TYR A 105 -17.52 6.94 -6.42
C TYR A 105 -18.34 5.89 -5.68
N THR A 106 -19.56 6.26 -5.27
CA THR A 106 -20.40 5.41 -4.44
C THR A 106 -21.88 5.75 -4.55
N SER A 107 -22.72 4.87 -3.98
CA SER A 107 -24.16 5.12 -3.86
C SER A 107 -24.44 6.12 -2.74
N ILE A 108 -25.67 6.63 -2.69
CA ILE A 108 -26.11 7.52 -1.60
C ILE A 108 -25.95 6.80 -0.24
N GLU A 109 -26.32 5.53 -0.15
CA GLU A 109 -26.17 4.74 1.08
C GLU A 109 -24.69 4.58 1.48
N GLY A 110 -23.81 4.39 0.49
CA GLY A 110 -22.37 4.33 0.71
C GLY A 110 -21.82 5.65 1.27
N PHE A 111 -22.22 6.77 0.68
CA PHE A 111 -21.91 8.11 1.19
C PHE A 111 -22.38 8.32 2.63
N LEU A 112 -23.65 8.01 2.94
CA LEU A 112 -24.20 8.12 4.29
C LEU A 112 -23.39 7.28 5.30
N GLY A 113 -22.98 6.07 4.89
CA GLY A 113 -22.15 5.17 5.72
C GLY A 113 -20.76 5.73 6.00
N ILE A 114 -20.07 6.23 4.96
CA ILE A 114 -18.72 6.79 5.08
C ILE A 114 -18.70 8.00 6.00
N VAL A 115 -19.64 8.94 5.82
CA VAL A 115 -19.73 10.16 6.63
C VAL A 115 -20.02 9.85 8.10
N ARG A 116 -21.02 8.99 8.38
CA ARG A 116 -21.41 8.63 9.76
C ARG A 116 -20.30 7.90 10.52
N THR A 117 -19.59 7.01 9.83
CA THR A 117 -18.56 6.16 10.45
C THR A 117 -17.16 6.77 10.39
N ARG A 118 -16.97 7.85 9.63
CA ARG A 118 -15.67 8.43 9.30
C ARG A 118 -14.68 7.36 8.84
N SER A 119 -15.16 6.44 8.01
CA SER A 119 -14.40 5.28 7.58
C SER A 119 -14.72 4.88 6.15
N VAL A 120 -13.68 4.52 5.40
CA VAL A 120 -13.83 3.79 4.13
C VAL A 120 -13.71 2.30 4.37
N TRP A 121 -14.42 1.52 3.57
CA TRP A 121 -14.38 0.07 3.69
C TRP A 121 -13.24 -0.54 2.88
N MET A 122 -12.27 -1.11 3.56
CA MET A 122 -11.17 -1.87 2.96
C MET A 122 -11.64 -3.30 2.71
N THR A 123 -12.12 -3.55 1.51
CA THR A 123 -12.83 -4.77 1.10
C THR A 123 -11.84 -5.89 0.81
N ASP A 124 -12.11 -7.11 1.25
CA ASP A 124 -11.29 -8.27 0.88
C ASP A 124 -11.28 -8.44 -0.65
N PHE A 125 -10.07 -8.39 -1.22
CA PHE A 125 -9.81 -8.44 -2.65
C PHE A 125 -10.37 -9.70 -3.31
N SER A 126 -10.45 -10.81 -2.58
CA SER A 126 -10.99 -12.09 -3.05
C SER A 126 -12.49 -12.03 -3.38
N TYR A 127 -13.19 -11.02 -2.86
CA TYR A 127 -14.63 -10.82 -3.03
C TYR A 127 -14.98 -9.73 -4.04
N LEU A 128 -13.97 -9.11 -4.65
CA LEU A 128 -14.21 -8.12 -5.71
C LEU A 128 -14.65 -8.77 -7.02
N ASN A 129 -15.32 -7.96 -7.83
CA ASN A 129 -16.11 -8.45 -8.96
C ASN A 129 -15.26 -9.03 -10.10
N ASP A 130 -14.02 -8.56 -10.26
CA ASP A 130 -13.16 -9.01 -11.36
C ASP A 130 -12.04 -9.94 -10.87
N ARG A 131 -12.37 -11.24 -10.81
CA ARG A 131 -11.37 -12.29 -10.56
C ARG A 131 -10.31 -12.37 -11.66
N ARG A 132 -10.54 -11.78 -12.84
CA ARG A 132 -9.56 -11.77 -13.94
C ARG A 132 -8.47 -10.75 -13.68
N GLU A 133 -8.76 -9.62 -13.01
CA GLU A 133 -7.73 -8.65 -12.60
C GLU A 133 -6.70 -9.30 -11.66
N VAL A 134 -7.18 -10.02 -10.64
CA VAL A 134 -6.32 -10.76 -9.71
C VAL A 134 -5.44 -11.75 -10.47
N ARG A 135 -6.06 -12.53 -11.35
CA ARG A 135 -5.38 -13.56 -12.13
C ARG A 135 -4.34 -12.96 -13.07
N TYR A 136 -4.64 -11.81 -13.68
CA TYR A 136 -3.73 -11.12 -14.58
C TYR A 136 -2.41 -10.75 -13.89
N GLY A 137 -2.48 -10.09 -12.72
CA GLY A 137 -1.28 -9.75 -11.95
C GLY A 137 -0.52 -10.99 -11.45
N LEU A 138 -1.26 -12.04 -11.07
CA LEU A 138 -0.68 -13.33 -10.67
C LEU A 138 0.08 -14.04 -11.79
N ASP A 139 -0.45 -14.02 -13.01
CA ASP A 139 0.20 -14.66 -14.17
C ASP A 139 1.55 -13.99 -14.48
N LEU A 140 1.65 -12.66 -14.34
CA LEU A 140 2.92 -11.92 -14.48
C LEU A 140 3.94 -12.32 -13.41
N LEU A 141 3.51 -12.45 -12.15
CA LEU A 141 4.36 -12.91 -11.05
C LEU A 141 4.86 -14.34 -11.31
N LEU A 142 3.97 -15.24 -11.74
CA LEU A 142 4.31 -16.62 -12.05
C LEU A 142 5.34 -16.72 -13.19
N GLU A 143 5.24 -15.88 -14.23
CA GLU A 143 6.22 -15.81 -15.32
C GLU A 143 7.63 -15.56 -14.77
N VAL A 144 7.79 -14.53 -13.92
CA VAL A 144 9.09 -14.15 -13.35
C VAL A 144 9.59 -15.17 -12.32
N VAL A 145 8.73 -15.65 -11.43
CA VAL A 145 9.08 -16.68 -10.43
C VAL A 145 9.58 -17.95 -11.12
N ASN A 146 8.94 -18.37 -12.22
CA ASN A 146 9.36 -19.55 -12.98
C ASN A 146 10.71 -19.34 -13.68
N ALA A 147 10.93 -18.16 -14.26
CA ALA A 147 12.21 -17.81 -14.90
C ALA A 147 13.36 -17.73 -13.89
N MET A 148 13.11 -17.20 -12.68
CA MET A 148 14.11 -17.19 -11.61
C MET A 148 14.36 -18.60 -11.07
N HIS A 149 13.32 -19.42 -10.92
CA HIS A 149 13.47 -20.77 -10.41
C HIS A 149 14.33 -21.64 -11.34
N SER A 150 14.22 -21.49 -12.66
CA SER A 150 15.02 -22.28 -13.61
C SER A 150 16.51 -21.92 -13.62
N THR A 151 16.89 -20.77 -13.04
CA THR A 151 18.26 -20.25 -13.02
C THR A 151 18.86 -20.17 -11.62
N ALA A 152 18.04 -20.31 -10.56
CA ALA A 152 18.48 -20.29 -9.18
C ALA A 152 19.47 -21.43 -8.89
N THR A 153 20.58 -21.11 -8.22
CA THR A 153 21.63 -22.08 -7.85
C THR A 153 21.61 -22.45 -6.36
N ARG A 154 21.10 -21.56 -5.50
CA ARG A 154 20.96 -21.78 -4.05
C ARG A 154 19.71 -22.63 -3.76
N GLY A 155 19.88 -23.73 -3.03
CA GLY A 155 18.79 -24.69 -2.79
C GLY A 155 17.63 -24.15 -1.96
N ASP A 156 17.90 -23.25 -1.02
CA ASP A 156 16.89 -22.54 -0.24
C ASP A 156 16.11 -21.50 -1.06
N VAL A 157 16.76 -20.79 -2.00
CA VAL A 157 16.11 -19.90 -2.96
C VAL A 157 15.22 -20.71 -3.92
N GLN A 158 15.68 -21.86 -4.40
CA GLN A 158 14.85 -22.77 -5.18
C GLN A 158 13.61 -23.24 -4.40
N CYS A 159 13.77 -23.57 -3.11
CA CYS A 159 12.67 -23.92 -2.21
C CYS A 159 11.68 -22.77 -2.05
N LEU A 160 12.17 -21.55 -1.81
CA LEU A 160 11.36 -20.33 -1.71
C LEU A 160 10.52 -20.10 -2.98
N LEU A 161 11.16 -20.14 -4.15
CA LEU A 161 10.51 -19.93 -5.44
C LEU A 161 9.48 -21.03 -5.75
N SER A 162 9.74 -22.28 -5.32
CA SER A 162 8.77 -23.38 -5.42
C SER A 162 7.55 -23.11 -4.54
N ALA A 163 7.76 -22.71 -3.29
CA ALA A 163 6.68 -22.37 -2.36
C ALA A 163 5.81 -21.21 -2.91
N TRP A 164 6.42 -20.19 -3.52
CA TRP A 164 5.68 -19.12 -4.19
C TRP A 164 4.85 -19.62 -5.37
N ARG A 165 5.41 -20.44 -6.24
CA ARG A 165 4.68 -21.02 -7.38
C ARG A 165 3.42 -21.76 -6.92
N ASP A 166 3.54 -22.60 -5.91
CA ASP A 166 2.43 -23.41 -5.40
C ASP A 166 1.37 -22.55 -4.71
N LYS A 167 1.78 -21.56 -3.91
CA LYS A 167 0.85 -20.70 -3.17
C LYS A 167 0.16 -19.66 -4.03
N LEU A 168 0.82 -19.12 -5.07
CA LEU A 168 0.16 -18.22 -6.02
C LEU A 168 -0.96 -18.95 -6.79
N ALA A 169 -0.82 -20.25 -7.01
CA ALA A 169 -1.86 -21.07 -7.63
C ALA A 169 -3.05 -21.37 -6.70
N ALA A 170 -2.89 -21.22 -5.38
CA ALA A 170 -3.85 -21.65 -4.36
C ALA A 170 -4.34 -20.54 -3.40
N SER A 171 -3.94 -19.28 -3.61
CA SER A 171 -3.91 -18.27 -2.54
C SER A 171 -5.26 -17.94 -1.90
N SER A 172 -5.26 -17.84 -0.56
CA SER A 172 -6.38 -17.43 0.31
C SER A 172 -6.01 -16.24 1.21
N ASN A 173 -5.16 -15.34 0.71
CA ASN A 173 -4.56 -14.28 1.51
C ASN A 173 -5.50 -13.08 1.66
N ARG A 174 -5.45 -12.41 2.82
CA ARG A 174 -6.32 -11.26 3.12
C ARG A 174 -5.64 -9.97 2.69
N VAL A 175 -5.85 -9.62 1.43
CA VAL A 175 -5.57 -8.27 0.91
C VAL A 175 -6.87 -7.48 0.98
N CYS A 176 -6.89 -6.38 1.72
CA CYS A 176 -8.04 -5.49 1.83
C CYS A 176 -7.78 -4.20 1.06
N ILE A 177 -8.69 -3.81 0.16
CA ILE A 177 -8.51 -2.63 -0.68
C ILE A 177 -9.69 -1.66 -0.63
N THR A 178 -9.39 -0.38 -0.82
CA THR A 178 -10.36 0.65 -1.21
C THR A 178 -9.87 1.31 -2.50
N SER A 179 -10.76 1.45 -3.46
CA SER A 179 -10.47 2.04 -4.78
C SER A 179 -10.97 3.47 -4.85
N PHE A 180 -10.18 4.32 -5.51
CA PHE A 180 -10.46 5.72 -5.79
C PHE A 180 -10.13 5.99 -7.26
N SER A 181 -10.65 7.07 -7.82
CA SER A 181 -10.27 7.61 -9.12
C SER A 181 -9.49 8.92 -8.94
N GLY A 182 -8.56 9.20 -9.85
CA GLY A 182 -7.98 10.53 -9.98
C GLY A 182 -8.91 11.55 -10.66
N GLU A 183 -10.04 11.11 -11.23
CA GLU A 183 -11.03 11.97 -11.88
C GLU A 183 -12.24 12.19 -10.96
N ASP A 184 -12.65 13.45 -10.83
CA ASP A 184 -13.81 13.90 -10.06
C ASP A 184 -15.14 13.77 -10.81
N ASP A 185 -15.10 13.87 -12.13
CA ASP A 185 -16.24 13.75 -13.03
C ASP A 185 -15.95 12.74 -14.16
N SER A 186 -16.41 11.49 -13.96
CA SER A 186 -16.26 10.41 -14.94
C SER A 186 -17.57 9.70 -15.22
N LEU A 187 -18.09 9.85 -16.45
CA LEU A 187 -19.31 9.17 -16.93
C LEU A 187 -19.28 7.65 -16.74
N SER A 188 -18.12 7.02 -16.93
CA SER A 188 -17.98 5.58 -16.67
C SER A 188 -18.12 5.24 -15.19
N GLN A 189 -17.57 6.08 -14.31
CA GLN A 189 -17.64 5.86 -12.87
C GLN A 189 -19.05 6.11 -12.33
N TRP A 190 -19.71 7.20 -12.75
CA TRP A 190 -21.11 7.50 -12.41
C TRP A 190 -22.04 6.33 -12.71
N ARG A 191 -21.92 5.77 -13.93
CA ARG A 191 -22.74 4.62 -14.37
C ARG A 191 -22.44 3.34 -13.60
N ALA A 192 -21.19 3.14 -13.18
CA ALA A 192 -20.76 1.88 -12.58
C ALA A 192 -20.96 1.82 -11.05
N TYR A 193 -20.84 2.96 -10.36
CA TYR A 193 -20.71 2.98 -8.90
C TYR A 193 -21.79 3.78 -8.16
N GLY A 194 -22.31 4.84 -8.75
CA GLY A 194 -23.38 5.64 -8.15
C GLY A 194 -23.21 7.13 -8.37
N PRO A 195 -24.17 7.95 -7.89
CA PRO A 195 -24.29 9.36 -8.23
C PRO A 195 -23.47 10.29 -7.33
N ILE A 196 -22.64 9.77 -6.42
CA ILE A 196 -21.83 10.60 -5.51
C ILE A 196 -20.35 10.20 -5.63
N ALA A 197 -19.47 11.18 -5.80
CA ALA A 197 -18.03 11.02 -5.67
C ALA A 197 -17.53 11.84 -4.47
N ILE A 198 -16.82 11.18 -3.55
CA ILE A 198 -16.30 11.81 -2.33
C ILE A 198 -14.82 12.08 -2.53
N GLY A 199 -14.39 13.35 -2.42
CA GLY A 199 -13.00 13.76 -2.52
C GLY A 199 -12.25 13.58 -1.20
N PHE A 200 -11.13 12.86 -1.27
CA PHE A 200 -10.22 12.62 -0.15
C PHE A 200 -8.86 13.23 -0.41
N PRO A 201 -8.39 14.16 0.44
CA PRO A 201 -7.01 14.62 0.41
C PRO A 201 -6.02 13.47 0.62
N VAL A 202 -5.07 13.31 -0.31
CA VAL A 202 -4.18 12.14 -0.34
C VAL A 202 -3.30 12.02 0.90
N HIS A 203 -2.73 13.13 1.36
CA HIS A 203 -1.82 13.10 2.50
C HIS A 203 -2.53 12.73 3.83
N PRO A 204 -3.64 13.38 4.22
CA PRO A 204 -4.47 12.93 5.34
C PRO A 204 -4.97 11.49 5.22
N LEU A 205 -5.40 11.06 4.03
CA LEU A 205 -5.87 9.68 3.81
C LEU A 205 -4.77 8.64 4.06
N ALA A 206 -3.54 8.92 3.60
CA ALA A 206 -2.39 8.05 3.85
C ALA A 206 -2.00 7.98 5.34
N LEU A 207 -2.24 9.04 6.11
CA LEU A 207 -2.03 9.04 7.56
C LEU A 207 -3.18 8.37 8.32
N HIS A 208 -4.41 8.44 7.80
CA HIS A 208 -5.59 7.79 8.36
C HIS A 208 -5.45 6.26 8.37
N VAL A 209 -4.77 5.69 7.36
CA VAL A 209 -4.45 4.26 7.27
C VAL A 209 -2.93 4.12 7.14
N ASP A 210 -2.22 4.33 8.25
CA ASP A 210 -0.75 4.43 8.30
C ASP A 210 -0.02 3.13 7.87
N GLN A 211 -0.62 1.96 8.14
CA GLN A 211 -0.16 0.65 7.66
C GLN A 211 -0.67 0.32 6.25
N GLY A 212 -1.45 1.22 5.67
CA GLY A 212 -1.95 1.12 4.31
C GLY A 212 -0.93 1.60 3.29
N ARG A 213 -1.08 1.12 2.07
CA ARG A 213 -0.30 1.56 0.92
C ARG A 213 -1.23 2.13 -0.13
N LEU A 214 -1.16 3.44 -0.32
CA LEU A 214 -1.81 4.12 -1.43
C LEU A 214 -0.86 4.17 -2.63
N GLN A 215 -1.29 3.62 -3.77
CA GLN A 215 -0.56 3.72 -5.05
C GLN A 215 -1.54 3.83 -6.22
N PRO A 216 -1.14 4.48 -7.34
CA PRO A 216 -1.86 4.36 -8.59
C PRO A 216 -1.80 2.93 -9.12
N VAL A 217 -2.84 2.52 -9.84
CA VAL A 217 -2.86 1.28 -10.60
C VAL A 217 -2.04 1.46 -11.88
N GLU A 218 -1.19 0.48 -12.18
CA GLU A 218 -0.40 0.42 -13.40
C GLU A 218 -1.13 -0.39 -14.47
N TYR A 219 -1.16 0.14 -15.69
CA TYR A 219 -1.91 -0.40 -16.83
C TYR A 219 -0.98 -0.87 -17.97
N GLU A 220 0.25 -0.36 -18.06
CA GLU A 220 1.21 -0.68 -19.12
C GLU A 220 1.94 -2.00 -18.84
N LEU A 221 1.68 -3.02 -19.65
CA LEU A 221 2.30 -4.35 -19.51
C LEU A 221 3.83 -4.31 -19.42
N ALA A 222 4.48 -3.44 -20.21
CA ALA A 222 5.94 -3.29 -20.17
C ALA A 222 6.44 -2.76 -18.82
N THR A 223 5.70 -1.85 -18.20
CA THR A 223 6.00 -1.31 -16.86
C THR A 223 5.70 -2.34 -15.78
N GLN A 224 4.56 -3.03 -15.86
CA GLN A 224 4.20 -4.11 -14.93
C GLN A 224 5.27 -5.20 -14.89
N LYS A 225 5.76 -5.67 -16.05
CA LYS A 225 6.84 -6.67 -16.11
C LYS A 225 8.11 -6.21 -15.41
N LYS A 226 8.51 -4.95 -15.60
CA LYS A 226 9.66 -4.34 -14.91
C LYS A 226 9.46 -4.28 -13.40
N LEU A 227 8.27 -3.85 -12.96
CA LEU A 227 7.92 -3.78 -11.53
C LEU A 227 7.97 -5.17 -10.88
N VAL A 228 7.41 -6.19 -11.54
CA VAL A 228 7.48 -7.59 -11.07
C VAL A 228 8.93 -8.05 -10.97
N GLN A 229 9.76 -7.81 -11.99
CA GLN A 229 11.18 -8.18 -11.97
C GLN A 229 11.92 -7.56 -10.79
N ILE A 230 11.77 -6.25 -10.59
CA ILE A 230 12.42 -5.53 -9.46
C ILE A 230 11.95 -6.12 -8.13
N TYR A 231 10.64 -6.32 -7.96
CA TYR A 231 10.10 -6.72 -6.68
C TYR A 231 10.42 -8.17 -6.31
N VAL A 232 10.27 -9.12 -7.24
CA VAL A 232 10.61 -10.52 -6.99
C VAL A 232 12.11 -10.67 -6.73
N GLN A 233 12.95 -9.99 -7.51
CA GLN A 233 14.40 -9.99 -7.28
C GLN A 233 14.75 -9.38 -5.92
N HIS A 234 14.11 -8.27 -5.54
CA HIS A 234 14.34 -7.64 -4.24
C HIS A 234 13.93 -8.56 -3.08
N LEU A 235 12.77 -9.22 -3.17
CA LEU A 235 12.31 -10.17 -2.14
C LEU A 235 13.26 -11.36 -2.00
N VAL A 236 13.78 -11.90 -3.11
CA VAL A 236 14.78 -12.96 -3.08
C VAL A 236 16.07 -12.46 -2.42
N SER A 237 16.61 -11.31 -2.83
CA SER A 237 17.82 -10.76 -2.22
C SER A 237 17.65 -10.40 -0.74
N ALA A 238 16.46 -9.94 -0.34
CA ALA A 238 16.13 -9.69 1.05
C ALA A 238 16.06 -10.99 1.87
N PHE A 239 15.50 -12.05 1.31
CA PHE A 239 15.51 -13.39 1.90
C PHE A 239 16.95 -13.91 2.06
N GLU A 240 17.79 -13.78 1.03
CA GLU A 240 19.19 -14.18 1.10
C GLU A 240 19.92 -13.46 2.22
N ALA A 241 19.79 -12.13 2.29
CA ALA A 241 20.40 -11.31 3.35
C ALA A 241 19.91 -11.69 4.75
N ASP A 242 18.59 -11.85 4.95
CA ASP A 242 18.03 -12.21 6.26
C ASP A 242 18.41 -13.63 6.69
N MET A 243 18.52 -14.58 5.75
CA MET A 243 19.01 -15.93 6.01
C MET A 243 20.47 -15.93 6.43
N ASP A 244 21.33 -15.26 5.66
CA ASP A 244 22.78 -15.22 5.91
C ASP A 244 23.08 -14.52 7.25
N GLU A 245 22.24 -13.57 7.66
CA GLU A 245 22.34 -12.82 8.92
C GLU A 245 21.56 -13.44 10.09
N ASN A 246 20.92 -14.61 9.90
CA ASN A 246 20.08 -15.29 10.90
C ASN A 246 18.99 -14.38 11.52
N ARG A 247 18.28 -13.61 10.68
CA ARG A 247 17.24 -12.67 11.12
C ARG A 247 15.85 -13.29 11.19
N LEU A 248 15.67 -14.54 10.74
CA LEU A 248 14.36 -15.18 10.58
C LEU A 248 13.89 -16.03 11.76
N ASP A 249 14.62 -16.08 12.88
CA ASP A 249 14.32 -16.97 14.02
C ASP A 249 12.89 -16.85 14.55
N ARG A 250 12.31 -15.64 14.56
CA ARG A 250 10.95 -15.40 15.08
C ARG A 250 9.84 -15.65 14.03
N ILE A 251 10.20 -15.71 12.75
CA ILE A 251 9.26 -15.75 11.61
C ILE A 251 9.87 -16.53 10.42
N SER A 252 10.23 -17.79 10.65
CA SER A 252 11.05 -18.60 9.74
C SER A 252 10.44 -18.85 8.35
N ASP A 253 9.12 -18.82 8.23
CA ASP A 253 8.39 -19.08 6.99
C ASP A 253 7.84 -17.80 6.32
N VAL A 254 8.14 -16.61 6.86
CA VAL A 254 7.50 -15.36 6.42
C VAL A 254 7.69 -15.06 4.93
N TYR A 255 8.88 -15.36 4.41
CA TYR A 255 9.18 -15.22 2.99
C TYR A 255 8.45 -16.26 2.15
N HIS A 256 8.19 -17.46 2.67
CA HIS A 256 7.52 -18.53 1.92
C HIS A 256 6.03 -18.26 1.73
N LYS A 257 5.45 -17.21 2.31
CA LYS A 257 4.05 -16.80 2.06
C LYS A 257 3.94 -15.99 0.76
N SER A 258 2.80 -16.08 0.07
CA SER A 258 2.56 -15.37 -1.20
C SER A 258 1.99 -13.96 -1.02
N ASP A 259 1.69 -13.55 0.21
CA ASP A 259 1.04 -12.26 0.54
C ASP A 259 1.80 -11.05 -0.03
N ARG A 260 3.14 -11.05 0.07
CA ARG A 260 3.95 -9.95 -0.46
C ARG A 260 3.85 -9.85 -1.96
N LEU A 261 3.81 -10.98 -2.68
CA LEU A 261 3.65 -10.99 -4.13
C LEU A 261 2.26 -10.47 -4.52
N LEU A 262 1.22 -10.88 -3.79
CA LEU A 262 -0.14 -10.36 -3.99
C LEU A 262 -0.24 -8.85 -3.75
N GLU A 263 0.54 -8.29 -2.81
CA GLU A 263 0.63 -6.84 -2.58
C GLU A 263 0.96 -6.07 -3.87
N LEU A 264 1.82 -6.62 -4.72
CA LEU A 264 2.14 -5.98 -5.99
C LEU A 264 1.04 -6.22 -7.03
N ALA A 265 0.53 -7.45 -7.12
CA ALA A 265 -0.49 -7.83 -8.10
C ALA A 265 -1.74 -6.96 -8.02
N VAL A 266 -2.12 -6.54 -6.81
CA VAL A 266 -3.31 -5.70 -6.60
C VAL A 266 -3.16 -4.27 -7.11
N PHE A 267 -1.99 -3.87 -7.61
CA PHE A 267 -1.81 -2.58 -8.29
C PHE A 267 -1.74 -2.70 -9.80
N PHE A 268 -2.07 -3.86 -10.39
CA PHE A 268 -2.08 -4.04 -11.84
C PHE A 268 -3.49 -4.18 -12.39
N LYS A 269 -3.69 -3.62 -13.59
CA LYS A 269 -4.89 -3.82 -14.41
C LYS A 269 -4.56 -3.94 -15.88
N ASP A 270 -5.51 -4.53 -16.61
CA ASP A 270 -5.46 -4.55 -18.07
C ASP A 270 -5.59 -3.11 -18.63
N PRO A 271 -4.87 -2.75 -19.72
CA PRO A 271 -4.97 -1.44 -20.37
C PRO A 271 -6.40 -0.96 -20.67
N ALA A 272 -7.35 -1.87 -20.89
CA ALA A 272 -8.75 -1.53 -21.16
C ALA A 272 -9.43 -0.76 -20.02
N PHE A 273 -8.91 -0.84 -18.79
CA PHE A 273 -9.45 -0.15 -17.60
C PHE A 273 -8.77 1.19 -17.31
N ARG A 274 -7.90 1.69 -18.20
CA ARG A 274 -7.15 2.94 -17.98
C ARG A 274 -8.04 4.15 -17.71
N SER A 275 -9.25 4.17 -18.27
CA SER A 275 -10.22 5.25 -18.05
C SER A 275 -10.69 5.37 -16.60
N GLU A 276 -10.42 4.38 -15.75
CA GLU A 276 -10.73 4.46 -14.32
C GLU A 276 -9.79 5.40 -13.56
N ASN A 277 -8.57 5.66 -14.09
CA ASN A 277 -7.53 6.43 -13.43
C ASN A 277 -7.39 6.04 -11.94
N GLU A 278 -7.29 4.73 -11.69
CA GLU A 278 -7.54 4.18 -10.35
C GLU A 278 -6.33 4.35 -9.42
N TYR A 279 -6.63 4.72 -8.18
CA TYR A 279 -5.72 4.65 -7.04
C TYR A 279 -6.27 3.64 -6.03
N ARG A 280 -5.42 2.77 -5.49
CA ARG A 280 -5.81 1.78 -4.49
C ARG A 280 -5.12 2.06 -3.18
N LEU A 281 -5.90 2.12 -2.10
CA LEU A 281 -5.41 2.04 -0.73
C LEU A 281 -5.48 0.57 -0.30
N VAL A 282 -4.33 -0.04 -0.04
CA VAL A 282 -4.20 -1.46 0.23
C VAL A 282 -3.69 -1.69 1.65
N TYR A 283 -4.39 -2.52 2.42
CA TYR A 283 -3.93 -3.06 3.69
C TYR A 283 -3.81 -4.57 3.54
N ILE A 284 -2.67 -5.14 3.93
CA ILE A 284 -2.51 -6.59 3.98
C ILE A 284 -2.49 -7.02 5.42
N ASP A 285 -3.40 -7.92 5.73
CA ASP A 285 -3.49 -8.49 7.05
C ASP A 285 -2.58 -9.72 7.14
N TYR A 286 -1.70 -9.74 8.14
CA TYR A 286 -0.80 -10.85 8.41
C TYR A 286 -1.05 -11.45 9.80
N PRO A 287 -2.18 -12.14 10.04
CA PRO A 287 -2.54 -12.58 11.39
C PRO A 287 -1.47 -13.38 12.11
N ASP A 288 -0.87 -14.38 11.45
CA ASP A 288 0.17 -15.20 12.10
C ASP A 288 1.42 -14.38 12.45
N VAL A 289 1.76 -13.40 11.61
CA VAL A 289 2.92 -12.52 11.84
C VAL A 289 2.60 -11.58 12.99
N LEU A 290 1.47 -10.88 12.94
CA LEU A 290 1.05 -9.98 14.02
C LEU A 290 0.97 -10.72 15.37
N ASN A 291 0.37 -11.91 15.38
CA ASN A 291 0.27 -12.77 16.57
C ASN A 291 1.65 -13.17 17.11
N SER A 292 2.66 -13.44 16.26
CA SER A 292 4.02 -13.78 16.73
C SER A 292 4.73 -12.60 17.42
N PHE A 293 4.28 -11.37 17.16
CA PHE A 293 4.69 -10.15 17.86
C PHE A 293 3.72 -9.73 18.97
N GLY A 294 2.67 -10.50 19.27
CA GLY A 294 1.68 -10.18 20.30
C GLY A 294 0.73 -9.04 19.91
N VAL A 295 0.56 -8.79 18.61
CA VAL A 295 -0.34 -7.77 18.05
C VAL A 295 -1.58 -8.45 17.49
N GLU A 296 -2.77 -7.99 17.88
CA GLU A 296 -4.02 -8.51 17.32
C GLU A 296 -4.33 -7.90 15.96
N SER A 297 -4.85 -8.71 15.04
CA SER A 297 -5.33 -8.24 13.74
C SER A 297 -6.64 -7.47 13.86
N PRO A 298 -6.89 -6.50 12.98
CA PRO A 298 -8.14 -5.75 13.01
C PRO A 298 -9.36 -6.65 12.74
N PRO A 299 -10.46 -6.45 13.49
CA PRO A 299 -11.65 -7.28 13.38
C PRO A 299 -12.29 -7.16 11.99
N ARG A 300 -12.88 -8.26 11.52
CA ARG A 300 -13.63 -8.28 10.26
C ARG A 300 -15.03 -7.73 10.49
N SER A 301 -15.47 -6.88 9.57
CA SER A 301 -16.87 -6.48 9.42
C SER A 301 -17.43 -7.07 8.12
N PHE A 302 -18.76 -7.13 8.02
CA PHE A 302 -19.45 -7.73 6.88
C PHE A 302 -20.54 -6.82 6.35
N ARG A 303 -20.71 -6.78 5.03
CA ARG A 303 -21.81 -6.06 4.38
C ARG A 303 -22.47 -6.89 3.30
N VAL A 304 -23.70 -6.53 2.97
CA VAL A 304 -24.36 -7.06 1.76
C VAL A 304 -23.92 -6.21 0.58
N ALA A 305 -23.39 -6.84 -0.47
CA ALA A 305 -23.11 -6.18 -1.74
C ALA A 305 -23.41 -7.15 -2.89
N ARG A 306 -24.23 -6.71 -3.86
CA ARG A 306 -24.61 -7.49 -5.05
C ARG A 306 -25.10 -8.92 -4.69
N GLY A 307 -25.91 -9.04 -3.64
CA GLY A 307 -26.48 -10.31 -3.17
C GLY A 307 -25.50 -11.24 -2.44
N ARG A 308 -24.31 -10.76 -2.06
CA ARG A 308 -23.27 -11.53 -1.35
C ARG A 308 -22.97 -10.90 0.01
N ILE A 309 -22.58 -11.73 0.97
CA ILE A 309 -21.93 -11.28 2.20
C ILE A 309 -20.45 -11.05 1.89
N VAL A 310 -20.01 -9.80 1.99
CA VAL A 310 -18.66 -9.37 1.64
C VAL A 310 -17.93 -8.91 2.89
N PRO A 311 -16.77 -9.54 3.23
CA PRO A 311 -15.94 -9.10 4.33
C PRO A 311 -15.16 -7.82 3.98
N TYR A 312 -14.99 -6.96 4.97
CA TYR A 312 -14.16 -5.75 4.88
C TYR A 312 -13.57 -5.39 6.25
N VAL A 313 -12.60 -4.49 6.23
CA VAL A 313 -12.04 -3.82 7.41
C VAL A 313 -12.41 -2.34 7.34
N PRO A 314 -13.05 -1.77 8.36
CA PRO A 314 -13.17 -0.32 8.45
C PRO A 314 -11.77 0.30 8.54
N SER A 315 -11.48 1.32 7.75
CA SER A 315 -10.21 2.06 7.80
C SER A 315 -9.85 2.55 9.21
N THR A 316 -10.85 2.88 10.03
CA THR A 316 -10.69 3.30 11.45
C THR A 316 -10.24 2.18 12.38
N GLU A 317 -10.39 0.93 11.97
CA GLU A 317 -9.94 -0.25 12.72
C GLU A 317 -8.58 -0.74 12.24
N VAL A 318 -8.05 -0.25 11.11
CA VAL A 318 -6.69 -0.59 10.67
C VAL A 318 -5.71 0.04 11.65
N LEU A 319 -5.24 -0.79 12.59
CA LEU A 319 -4.21 -0.56 13.61
C LEU A 319 -4.16 0.89 14.09
N LYS A 320 -5.05 1.22 15.03
CA LYS A 320 -5.11 2.51 15.73
C LYS A 320 -3.72 2.88 16.26
N SER A 321 -3.12 3.96 15.76
CA SER A 321 -1.99 4.57 16.43
C SER A 321 -2.41 4.95 17.85
N GLU A 322 -1.77 4.40 18.87
CA GLU A 322 -2.08 4.72 20.28
C GLU A 322 -1.82 6.20 20.62
N HIS A 323 -1.16 6.95 19.73
CA HIS A 323 -0.57 8.25 20.05
C HIS A 323 -1.07 9.39 19.16
N ARG A 324 -1.70 9.11 18.01
CA ARG A 324 -2.26 10.14 17.11
C ARG A 324 -3.52 9.65 16.41
N SER A 325 -4.59 10.45 16.50
CA SER A 325 -5.79 10.25 15.68
C SER A 325 -5.66 11.09 14.42
N PHE A 326 -5.72 10.44 13.26
CA PHE A 326 -5.87 11.08 11.96
C PHE A 326 -7.28 10.74 11.46
N PRO A 327 -8.28 11.61 11.70
CA PRO A 327 -9.64 11.34 11.25
C PRO A 327 -9.70 11.28 9.72
N LEU A 328 -10.68 10.55 9.17
CA LEU A 328 -10.92 10.55 7.74
C LEU A 328 -11.41 11.94 7.31
N GLU A 329 -10.56 12.66 6.59
CA GLU A 329 -10.88 13.97 6.01
C GLU A 329 -11.59 13.81 4.68
N ILE A 330 -12.66 14.60 4.49
CA ILE A 330 -13.40 14.74 3.23
C ILE A 330 -13.26 16.20 2.84
N SER A 331 -12.76 16.48 1.64
CA SER A 331 -12.59 17.85 1.15
C SER A 331 -13.80 18.36 0.39
N GLU A 332 -14.42 17.48 -0.40
CA GLU A 332 -15.53 17.83 -1.28
C GLU A 332 -16.42 16.61 -1.58
N VAL A 333 -17.64 16.89 -2.02
CA VAL A 333 -18.60 15.91 -2.53
C VAL A 333 -19.08 16.40 -3.90
N VAL A 334 -18.83 15.59 -4.93
CA VAL A 334 -19.25 15.86 -6.30
C VAL A 334 -20.50 15.05 -6.60
N LEU A 335 -21.53 15.73 -7.10
CA LEU A 335 -22.79 15.11 -7.49
C LEU A 335 -22.77 14.77 -8.99
N GLY A 336 -23.23 13.56 -9.31
CA GLY A 336 -23.29 13.09 -10.69
C GLY A 336 -24.27 13.91 -11.55
N PRO A 337 -24.18 13.78 -12.89
CA PRO A 337 -24.91 14.63 -13.84
C PRO A 337 -26.44 14.49 -13.82
N GLU A 338 -26.97 13.46 -13.15
CA GLU A 338 -28.40 13.23 -12.96
C GLU A 338 -28.92 13.71 -11.60
N SER A 339 -28.10 14.43 -10.83
CA SER A 339 -28.49 15.02 -9.55
C SER A 339 -29.48 16.18 -9.72
N ASP A 340 -30.35 16.36 -8.72
CA ASP A 340 -31.30 17.46 -8.64
C ASP A 340 -31.06 18.33 -7.39
N GLU A 341 -31.75 19.47 -7.32
CA GLU A 341 -31.62 20.43 -6.21
C GLU A 341 -31.95 19.80 -4.85
N LEU A 342 -32.86 18.82 -4.81
CA LEU A 342 -33.26 18.15 -3.57
C LEU A 342 -32.16 17.24 -3.05
N LEU A 343 -31.47 16.50 -3.94
CA LEU A 343 -30.31 15.70 -3.58
C LEU A 343 -29.18 16.60 -3.04
N GLU A 344 -28.89 17.71 -3.73
CA GLU A 344 -27.86 18.65 -3.29
C GLU A 344 -28.17 19.21 -1.90
N GLN A 345 -29.39 19.70 -1.69
CA GLN A 345 -29.83 20.20 -0.39
C GLN A 345 -29.70 19.13 0.71
N GLY A 346 -30.17 17.90 0.44
CA GLY A 346 -30.10 16.80 1.38
C GLY A 346 -28.66 16.41 1.74
N VAL A 347 -27.74 16.43 0.77
CA VAL A 347 -26.31 16.18 1.00
C VAL A 347 -25.71 17.28 1.90
N ARG A 348 -25.99 18.56 1.61
CA ARG A 348 -25.49 19.70 2.42
C ARG A 348 -26.00 19.63 3.86
N GLU A 349 -27.31 19.42 4.06
CA GLU A 349 -27.92 19.28 5.38
C GLU A 349 -27.31 18.10 6.15
N PHE A 350 -27.14 16.95 5.48
CA PHE A 350 -26.56 15.78 6.10
C PHE A 350 -25.09 15.98 6.50
N LEU A 351 -24.27 16.63 5.68
CA LEU A 351 -22.89 16.98 6.03
C LEU A 351 -22.85 17.91 7.26
N HIS A 352 -23.71 18.93 7.28
CA HIS A 352 -23.82 19.86 8.41
C HIS A 352 -24.12 19.12 9.72
N GLU A 353 -25.14 18.25 9.74
CA GLU A 353 -25.53 17.46 10.91
C GLU A 353 -24.45 16.46 11.37
N ASN A 354 -23.50 16.10 10.50
CA ASN A 354 -22.37 15.22 10.83
C ASN A 354 -21.06 15.98 11.08
N GLY A 355 -21.13 17.30 11.32
CA GLY A 355 -19.99 18.14 11.67
C GLY A 355 -19.01 18.35 10.50
N LEU A 356 -19.53 18.45 9.27
CA LEU A 356 -18.81 18.75 8.04
C LEU A 356 -19.40 19.95 7.28
N PRO A 357 -19.71 21.09 7.94
CA PRO A 357 -20.38 22.21 7.27
C PRO A 357 -19.54 22.88 6.18
N ASP A 358 -18.21 22.75 6.25
CA ASP A 358 -17.26 23.40 5.34
C ASP A 358 -16.89 22.54 4.13
N VAL A 359 -17.44 21.32 4.02
CA VAL A 359 -17.20 20.44 2.87
C VAL A 359 -17.94 21.01 1.66
N GLU A 360 -17.20 21.26 0.58
CA GLU A 360 -17.78 21.74 -0.66
C GLU A 360 -18.69 20.67 -1.29
N VAL A 361 -19.85 21.08 -1.78
CA VAL A 361 -20.75 20.23 -2.58
C VAL A 361 -20.92 20.91 -3.92
N ARG A 362 -20.65 20.19 -5.01
CA ARG A 362 -20.71 20.74 -6.38
C ARG A 362 -21.29 19.77 -7.38
#